data_AF-U4QY61-F1
#
_entry.id   AF-U4QY61-F1
#
_cell.length_a   1.000
_cell.length_b   1.000
_cell.length_c   1.000
_cell.angle_alpha   90.00
_cell.angle_beta   90.00
_cell.angle_gamma   90.00
#
_symmetry.space_group_name_H-M   'P 1'
#
loop_
_entity.id
_entity.type
_entity.pdbx_description
1 polymer ?
#
loop_
_entity_poly.entity_id
_entity_poly.type
_entity_poly.pdbx_seq_one_letter_code
_entity_poly.pdbx_strand_id
1 'polypeptide(L)'
;MEALTQRISFHIENKGEVAQYYVEESHPPIIDRDTWKAVQLERERRKAFMEKYNIQKMDYITNDNTFMDRIICGCCGGVYGRKIWNSNDERLKRTVWQCNNKYAVKGRKGCDNRHIDDEVLYMRYLFLSLMRLAKI
;
A
#
# COMPACT_ATOMS: atom_id res chain seq x y z
N MET A 1 -7.66 55.60 0.13
CA MET A 1 -8.15 54.37 -0.53
C MET A 1 -6.97 53.45 -0.71
N GLU A 2 -6.94 52.44 0.15
CA GLU A 2 -5.96 51.36 0.22
C GLU A 2 -6.01 50.43 -1.00
N ALA A 3 -5.03 49.53 -1.01
CA ALA A 3 -4.91 48.31 -1.81
C ALA A 3 -4.11 48.51 -3.12
N LEU A 4 -3.03 47.78 -3.40
CA LEU A 4 -2.72 46.38 -3.09
C LEU A 4 -1.20 46.17 -3.02
N THR A 5 -0.62 46.02 -1.82
CA THR A 5 0.67 45.35 -1.64
C THR A 5 0.45 43.85 -1.77
N GLN A 6 0.39 43.38 -3.01
CA GLN A 6 0.33 41.96 -3.32
C GLN A 6 1.67 41.35 -2.89
N ARG A 7 1.67 40.57 -1.80
CA ARG A 7 2.82 39.81 -1.32
C ARG A 7 3.31 38.88 -2.45
N ILE A 8 4.33 39.30 -3.18
CA ILE A 8 5.02 38.46 -4.15
C ILE A 8 5.78 37.41 -3.36
N SER A 9 5.34 36.17 -3.43
CA SER A 9 6.16 35.03 -3.05
C SER A 9 7.26 34.89 -4.11
N PHE A 10 8.46 35.41 -3.85
CA PHE A 10 9.61 35.40 -4.75
C PHE A 10 10.28 34.01 -4.88
N HIS A 11 9.50 32.94 -4.99
CA HIS A 11 10.04 31.63 -5.35
C HIS A 11 9.49 31.25 -6.72
N ILE A 12 10.23 31.63 -7.76
CA ILE A 12 9.98 31.24 -9.14
C ILE A 12 10.88 30.03 -9.40
N GLU A 13 10.28 28.90 -9.79
CA GLU A 13 11.04 27.73 -10.20
C GLU A 13 11.87 28.04 -11.45
N ASN A 14 13.18 27.79 -11.37
CA ASN A 14 14.07 27.90 -12.53
C ASN A 14 13.79 26.74 -13.49
N LYS A 15 13.25 27.03 -14.67
CA LYS A 15 12.97 26.10 -15.78
C LYS A 15 14.14 25.97 -16.76
N GLY A 16 15.29 26.54 -16.42
CA GLY A 16 16.51 26.53 -17.24
C GLY A 16 17.03 27.94 -17.59
N GLU A 17 16.43 28.99 -17.05
CA GLU A 17 16.89 30.37 -17.21
C GLU A 17 18.30 30.58 -16.61
N VAL A 18 18.68 29.80 -15.59
CA VAL A 18 20.01 29.83 -14.96
C VAL A 18 20.57 28.41 -14.84
N ALA A 19 21.88 28.25 -14.96
CA ALA A 19 22.56 26.96 -14.79
C ALA A 19 22.28 26.37 -13.38
N GLN A 20 21.88 25.10 -13.35
CA GLN A 20 21.65 24.33 -12.13
C GLN A 20 22.78 23.31 -11.95
N TYR A 21 23.31 23.21 -10.74
CA TYR A 21 24.38 22.28 -10.39
C TYR A 21 23.95 21.43 -9.20
N TYR A 22 24.20 20.12 -9.28
CA TYR A 22 24.05 19.23 -8.15
C TYR A 22 25.37 19.16 -7.38
N VAL A 23 25.37 19.60 -6.12
CA VAL A 23 26.57 19.61 -5.26
C VAL A 23 26.39 18.55 -4.18
N GLU A 24 27.31 17.59 -4.12
CA GLU A 24 27.35 16.59 -3.06
C GLU A 24 28.03 17.15 -1.81
N GLU A 25 27.63 16.66 -0.63
CA GLU A 25 28.30 16.91 0.67
C GLU A 25 28.44 18.39 1.08
N SER A 26 27.60 19.28 0.53
CA SER A 26 27.58 20.71 0.90
C SER A 26 27.15 20.96 2.35
N HIS A 27 26.39 20.04 2.95
CA HIS A 27 26.00 20.09 4.35
C HIS A 27 26.06 18.67 4.95
N PRO A 28 26.22 18.55 6.28
CA PRO A 28 26.14 17.24 6.94
C PRO A 28 24.81 16.55 6.62
N PRO A 29 24.82 15.26 6.29
CA PRO A 29 23.60 14.54 5.92
C PRO A 29 22.64 14.45 7.12
N ILE A 30 21.34 14.68 6.87
CA ILE A 30 20.27 14.52 7.87
C ILE A 30 20.01 13.04 8.17
N ILE A 31 20.17 12.20 7.14
CA ILE A 31 19.97 10.75 7.18
C ILE A 31 21.19 10.13 6.50
N ASP A 32 21.68 9.01 7.01
CA ASP A 32 22.81 8.32 6.42
C ASP A 32 22.52 7.85 4.98
N ARG A 33 23.57 7.76 4.16
CA ARG A 33 23.45 7.42 2.73
C ARG A 33 22.85 6.03 2.52
N ASP A 34 23.09 5.09 3.42
CA ASP A 34 22.63 3.71 3.28
C ASP A 34 21.14 3.58 3.58
N THR A 35 20.65 4.25 4.63
CA THR A 35 19.21 4.40 4.92
C THR A 35 18.50 5.10 3.77
N TRP A 36 19.08 6.17 3.21
CA TRP A 36 18.48 6.85 2.06
C TRP A 36 18.35 5.90 0.85
N LYS A 37 19.42 5.15 0.54
CA LYS A 37 19.41 4.15 -0.55
C LYS A 37 18.39 3.05 -0.28
N ALA A 38 18.34 2.52 0.94
CA ALA A 38 17.37 1.49 1.34
C ALA A 38 15.93 1.96 1.14
N VAL A 39 15.63 3.22 1.46
CA VAL A 39 14.30 3.81 1.21
C VAL A 39 14.01 3.93 -0.29
N GLN A 40 14.96 4.34 -1.13
CA GLN A 40 14.73 4.37 -2.58
C GLN A 40 14.43 2.97 -3.14
N LEU A 41 15.21 1.96 -2.74
CA LEU A 41 14.97 0.57 -3.13
C LEU A 41 13.60 0.05 -2.67
N GLU A 42 13.18 0.39 -1.45
CA GLU A 42 11.85 0.01 -0.95
C GLU A 42 10.73 0.72 -1.74
N ARG A 43 10.91 1.98 -2.14
CA ARG A 43 9.95 2.70 -3.00
C ARG A 43 9.82 2.02 -4.36
N GLU A 44 10.94 1.65 -4.98
CA GLU A 44 10.97 0.92 -6.25
C GLU A 44 10.30 -0.45 -6.12
N ARG A 45 10.63 -1.21 -5.08
CA ARG A 45 10.03 -2.51 -4.79
C ARG A 45 8.51 -2.42 -4.66
N ARG A 46 7.99 -1.40 -3.94
CA ARG A 46 6.55 -1.16 -3.81
C ARG A 46 5.90 -0.82 -5.14
N LYS A 47 6.52 0.08 -5.92
CA LYS A 47 6.03 0.48 -7.24
C LYS A 47 5.93 -0.74 -8.18
N ALA A 48 6.99 -1.54 -8.27
CA ALA A 48 7.01 -2.74 -9.11
C ALA A 48 5.94 -3.77 -8.68
N PHE A 49 5.73 -3.95 -7.37
CA PHE A 49 4.67 -4.82 -6.86
C PHE A 49 3.28 -4.32 -7.23
N MET A 50 3.04 -3.01 -7.10
CA MET A 50 1.77 -2.38 -7.45
C MET A 50 1.46 -2.52 -8.94
N GLU A 51 2.44 -2.27 -9.81
CA GLU A 51 2.31 -2.44 -11.25
C GLU A 51 2.02 -3.90 -11.62
N LYS A 52 2.73 -4.86 -11.02
CA LYS A 52 2.56 -6.29 -11.29
C LYS A 52 1.14 -6.79 -11.01
N TYR A 53 0.51 -6.32 -9.92
CA TYR A 53 -0.82 -6.79 -9.50
C TYR A 53 -1.93 -5.77 -9.76
N ASN A 54 -1.64 -4.72 -10.53
CA ASN A 54 -2.57 -3.65 -10.88
C ASN A 54 -3.24 -3.00 -9.66
N ILE A 55 -2.43 -2.73 -8.62
CA ILE A 55 -2.84 -2.11 -7.37
C ILE A 55 -2.65 -0.59 -7.52
N GLN A 56 -3.73 0.17 -7.37
CA GLN A 56 -3.68 1.63 -7.52
C GLN A 56 -2.93 2.32 -6.37
N LYS A 57 -3.08 1.80 -5.16
CA LYS A 57 -2.48 2.34 -3.95
C LYS A 57 -2.21 1.20 -2.99
N MET A 58 -1.03 1.21 -2.36
CA MET A 58 -0.74 0.36 -1.22
C MET A 58 -0.99 1.17 0.05
N ASP A 59 -2.04 0.83 0.79
CA ASP A 59 -2.38 1.51 2.03
C ASP A 59 -1.49 1.06 3.20
N TYR A 60 -1.47 1.85 4.28
CA TYR A 60 -0.72 1.51 5.48
C TYR A 60 -1.45 0.40 6.26
N ILE A 61 -0.66 -0.52 6.81
CA ILE A 61 -1.19 -1.58 7.68
C ILE A 61 -1.74 -0.93 8.96
N THR A 62 -3.00 -1.21 9.26
CA THR A 62 -3.62 -0.92 10.56
C THR A 62 -3.93 -2.23 11.29
N ASN A 63 -4.19 -2.16 12.60
CA ASN A 63 -4.61 -3.33 13.38
C ASN A 63 -5.88 -4.00 12.82
N ASP A 64 -6.78 -3.20 12.24
CA ASP A 64 -8.02 -3.70 11.66
C ASP A 64 -7.85 -4.21 10.22
N ASN A 65 -6.70 -3.94 9.59
CA ASN A 65 -6.45 -4.24 8.18
C ASN A 65 -5.02 -4.74 7.92
N THR A 66 -4.65 -5.76 8.70
CA THR A 66 -3.30 -6.33 8.76
C THR A 66 -2.80 -6.89 7.42
N PHE A 67 -3.71 -7.35 6.56
CA PHE A 67 -3.37 -8.00 5.28
C PHE A 67 -3.71 -7.18 4.04
N MET A 68 -3.96 -5.87 4.19
CA MET A 68 -4.29 -4.99 3.09
C MET A 68 -3.25 -5.07 1.96
N ASP A 69 -3.71 -5.18 0.72
CA ASP A 69 -2.90 -5.23 -0.50
C ASP A 69 -1.80 -6.31 -0.56
N ARG A 70 -1.85 -7.31 0.34
CA ARG A 70 -0.82 -8.37 0.44
C ARG A 70 -1.31 -9.74 -0.02
N ILE A 71 -2.61 -9.96 -0.06
CA ILE A 71 -3.20 -11.24 -0.43
C ILE A 71 -3.54 -11.23 -1.92
N ILE A 72 -2.81 -12.05 -2.68
CA ILE A 72 -2.99 -12.19 -4.12
C ILE A 72 -3.80 -13.44 -4.43
N CYS A 73 -4.79 -13.31 -5.30
CA CYS A 73 -5.63 -14.40 -5.74
C CYS A 73 -4.87 -15.33 -6.69
N GLY A 74 -4.67 -16.59 -6.29
CA GLY A 74 -4.05 -17.60 -7.14
C GLY A 74 -4.82 -17.94 -8.41
N CYS A 75 -6.12 -17.61 -8.49
CA CYS A 75 -6.94 -17.92 -9.67
C CYS A 75 -6.90 -16.84 -10.76
N CYS A 76 -6.91 -15.56 -10.40
CA CYS A 76 -7.00 -14.46 -11.37
C CYS A 76 -5.93 -13.37 -11.21
N GLY A 77 -4.99 -13.54 -10.27
CA GLY A 77 -3.93 -12.55 -9.99
C GLY A 77 -4.40 -11.27 -9.30
N GLY A 78 -5.71 -11.04 -9.18
CA GLY A 78 -6.27 -9.88 -8.49
C GLY A 78 -6.07 -9.91 -6.98
N VAL A 79 -6.21 -8.77 -6.33
CA VAL A 79 -6.04 -8.62 -4.89
C VAL A 79 -7.32 -9.01 -4.13
N TYR A 80 -7.14 -9.57 -2.94
CA TYR A 80 -8.23 -9.78 -1.99
C TYR A 80 -8.52 -8.52 -1.20
N GLY A 81 -9.80 -8.21 -1.02
CA GLY A 81 -10.26 -7.15 -0.13
C GLY A 81 -10.89 -7.73 1.13
N ARG A 82 -10.72 -7.00 2.24
CA ARG A 82 -11.43 -7.22 3.50
C ARG A 82 -12.90 -6.83 3.32
N LYS A 83 -13.83 -7.70 3.72
CA LYS A 83 -15.27 -7.47 3.65
C LYS A 83 -15.91 -7.87 4.97
N ILE A 84 -16.95 -7.15 5.37
CA ILE A 84 -17.78 -7.49 6.52
C ILE A 84 -19.07 -8.09 5.97
N TRP A 85 -19.40 -9.30 6.39
CA TRP A 85 -20.68 -9.96 6.07
C TRP A 85 -21.59 -9.92 7.28
N ASN A 86 -22.91 -9.88 7.04
CA ASN A 86 -23.95 -9.77 8.07
C ASN A 86 -23.73 -8.59 9.03
N SER A 87 -23.36 -7.41 8.50
CA SER A 87 -23.00 -6.23 9.30
C SER A 87 -24.09 -5.75 10.26
N ASN A 88 -25.35 -6.11 10.02
CA ASN A 88 -26.50 -5.63 10.79
C ASN A 88 -26.77 -6.48 12.05
N ASP A 89 -26.26 -7.71 12.12
CA ASP A 89 -26.43 -8.59 13.27
C ASP A 89 -25.06 -8.92 13.87
N GLU A 90 -24.76 -8.34 15.03
CA GLU A 90 -23.47 -8.50 15.70
C GLU A 90 -23.14 -9.97 16.03
N ARG A 91 -24.16 -10.84 16.18
CA ARG A 91 -23.94 -12.27 16.47
C ARG A 91 -23.50 -13.05 15.23
N LEU A 92 -23.85 -12.57 14.04
CA LEU A 92 -23.58 -13.24 12.75
C LEU A 92 -22.54 -12.49 11.92
N LYS A 93 -22.15 -11.31 12.37
CA LYS A 93 -21.15 -10.45 11.74
C LYS A 93 -19.82 -11.17 11.68
N ARG A 94 -19.25 -11.20 10.48
CA ARG A 94 -17.93 -11.81 10.27
C ARG A 94 -17.10 -11.02 9.28
N THR A 95 -15.80 -11.02 9.53
CA THR A 95 -14.81 -10.43 8.63
C THR A 95 -14.23 -11.52 7.74
N VAL A 96 -14.30 -11.32 6.44
CA VAL A 96 -13.78 -12.25 5.45
C VAL A 96 -12.91 -11.52 4.43
N TRP A 97 -11.92 -12.23 3.93
CA TRP A 97 -11.12 -11.82 2.79
C TRP A 97 -11.66 -12.49 1.53
N GLN A 98 -11.99 -11.68 0.53
CA GLN A 98 -12.51 -12.17 -0.74
C GLN A 98 -11.83 -11.45 -1.92
N CYS A 99 -11.51 -12.21 -2.96
CA CYS A 99 -11.01 -11.65 -4.22
C CYS A 99 -11.93 -10.52 -4.74
N ASN A 100 -11.35 -9.35 -5.03
CA ASN A 100 -12.10 -8.19 -5.51
C ASN A 100 -12.72 -8.43 -6.90
N ASN A 101 -12.06 -9.23 -7.74
CA ASN A 101 -12.54 -9.58 -9.07
C ASN A 101 -13.73 -10.54 -9.06
N LYS A 102 -14.08 -11.14 -7.91
CA LYS A 102 -15.15 -12.14 -7.83
C LYS A 102 -16.51 -11.60 -8.27
N TYR A 103 -16.84 -10.38 -7.87
CA TYR A 103 -18.10 -9.71 -8.21
C TYR A 103 -17.84 -8.27 -8.65
N ALA A 104 -16.74 -8.04 -9.38
CA ALA A 104 -16.40 -6.70 -9.88
C ALA A 104 -17.51 -6.12 -10.78
N VAL A 105 -18.22 -6.99 -11.51
CA VAL A 105 -19.45 -6.64 -12.24
C VAL A 105 -20.64 -7.25 -11.49
N LYS A 106 -21.61 -6.41 -11.11
CA LYS A 106 -22.81 -6.84 -10.40
C LYS A 106 -23.54 -7.95 -11.18
N GLY A 107 -23.89 -9.03 -10.50
CA GLY A 107 -24.60 -10.16 -11.09
C GLY A 107 -23.73 -11.11 -11.93
N ARG A 108 -22.43 -10.85 -12.10
CA ARG A 108 -21.50 -11.77 -12.79
C ARG A 108 -20.42 -12.24 -11.84
N LYS A 109 -20.14 -13.55 -11.87
CA LYS A 109 -19.04 -14.16 -11.12
C LYS A 109 -17.77 -14.09 -11.98
N GLY A 110 -16.85 -13.19 -11.64
CA GLY A 110 -15.59 -12.99 -12.37
C GLY A 110 -14.41 -13.84 -11.87
N CYS A 111 -14.56 -14.51 -10.72
CA CYS A 111 -13.53 -15.40 -10.18
C CYS A 111 -14.16 -16.53 -9.36
N ASP A 112 -13.65 -17.76 -9.50
CA ASP A 112 -14.15 -18.92 -8.77
C ASP A 112 -13.54 -19.12 -7.39
N ASN A 113 -12.56 -18.29 -7.01
CA ASN A 113 -11.85 -18.45 -5.76
C ASN A 113 -12.78 -18.26 -4.53
N ARG A 114 -12.44 -18.97 -3.45
CA ARG A 114 -13.18 -18.95 -2.18
C ARG A 114 -12.77 -17.75 -1.32
N HIS A 115 -13.65 -17.41 -0.37
CA HIS A 115 -13.33 -16.47 0.68
C HIS A 115 -12.49 -17.18 1.76
N ILE A 116 -11.78 -16.39 2.54
CA ILE A 116 -10.98 -16.84 3.68
C ILE A 116 -11.48 -16.06 4.89
N ASP A 117 -11.80 -16.72 5.99
CA ASP A 117 -12.16 -16.02 7.23
C ASP A 117 -10.92 -15.33 7.82
N ASP A 118 -11.10 -14.11 8.33
CA ASP A 118 -10.00 -13.27 8.83
C ASP A 118 -9.19 -13.94 9.95
N GLU A 119 -9.87 -14.59 10.89
CA GLU A 119 -9.24 -15.35 11.97
C GLU A 119 -8.36 -16.49 11.47
N VAL A 120 -8.84 -17.26 10.48
CA VAL A 120 -8.09 -18.37 9.89
C VAL A 120 -6.83 -17.85 9.20
N LEU A 121 -6.96 -16.74 8.47
CA LEU A 121 -5.82 -16.11 7.82
C LEU A 121 -4.80 -15.61 8.83
N TYR A 122 -5.26 -14.96 9.90
CA TYR A 122 -4.41 -14.43 10.96
C TYR A 122 -3.65 -15.54 11.69
N MET A 123 -4.35 -16.60 12.11
CA MET A 123 -3.73 -17.75 12.76
C MET A 123 -2.69 -18.42 11.85
N ARG A 124 -3.00 -18.57 10.56
CA ARG A 124 -2.05 -19.14 9.60
C ARG A 124 -0.81 -18.26 9.43
N TYR A 125 -0.98 -16.94 9.38
CA TYR A 125 0.13 -16.00 9.29
C TYR A 125 1.04 -16.08 10.52
N LEU A 126 0.48 -16.07 11.72
CA LEU A 126 1.24 -16.21 12.98
C LEU A 126 2.00 -17.52 13.02
N PHE A 127 1.33 -18.64 12.70
CA PHE A 127 1.94 -19.96 12.69
C PHE A 127 3.14 -20.03 11.73
N LEU A 128 2.98 -19.53 10.50
CA LEU A 128 4.08 -19.49 9.52
C LEU A 128 5.22 -18.57 9.96
N SER A 129 4.91 -17.46 10.62
CA SER A 129 5.93 -16.52 11.13
C SER A 129 6.75 -17.15 12.24
N LEU A 130 6.09 -17.84 13.19
CA LEU A 130 6.76 -18.58 14.27
C LEU A 130 7.63 -19.72 13.71
N MET A 131 7.13 -20.46 12.73
CA MET A 131 7.91 -21.54 12.09
C MET A 131 9.14 -21.05 11.32
N ARG A 132 9.11 -19.82 10.76
CA ARG A 132 10.28 -19.23 10.09
C ARG A 132 11.34 -18.80 11.10
N LEU A 133 10.92 -18.27 12.24
CA LEU A 133 11.84 -17.87 13.32
C LEU A 133 12.47 -19.08 14.01
N ALA A 134 11.72 -20.18 14.18
CA ALA A 134 12.21 -21.42 14.80
C ALA A 134 13.10 -22.29 13.89
N LYS A 135 13.33 -21.87 12.65
CA LYS A 135 14.25 -22.52 11.69
C LYS A 135 15.58 -21.77 11.53
N ILE A 136 15.80 -20.74 12.34
CA ILE A 136 17.07 -20.04 12.56
C ILE A 136 17.59 -20.51 13.91
#